data_AF-A0A8T3U0B7-F1
#
_entry.id   AF-A0A8T3U0B7-F1
#
_cell.length_a   1.000
_cell.length_b   1.000
_cell.length_c   1.000
_cell.angle_alpha   90.00
_cell.angle_beta   90.00
_cell.angle_gamma   90.00
#
_symmetry.space_group_name_H-M   'P 1'
#
loop_
_entity.id
_entity.type
_entity.pdbx_description
1 polymer ?
#
loop_
_entity_poly.entity_id
_entity_poly.type
_entity_poly.pdbx_seq_one_letter_code
_entity_poly.pdbx_strand_id
1 'polypeptide(L)'
;DGNDGDYVVTYVSPKIDATFKLVYQGIGGDDEKPKVNIRLTRNGLAFGDVVTVNGEYEYIFKGIDKTDEKEKLYKYGVEVVGEVTGYDATISADGNTVILTKKIEKGKILPYAGPKTNILFGIALIVIIGYAVKVFNNQRRMNNIKKIKGIKR
;
A
#
# COMPACT_ATOMS: atom_id res chain seq x y z
N ASP A 1 51.04 -7.19 -31.20
CA ASP A 1 50.34 -6.56 -30.07
C ASP A 1 48.85 -6.70 -30.18
N GLY A 2 48.33 -7.82 -29.65
CA GLY A 2 46.90 -7.98 -29.42
C GLY A 2 46.58 -7.42 -28.06
N ASN A 3 46.11 -6.17 -27.99
CA ASN A 3 45.42 -5.69 -26.81
C ASN A 3 44.03 -6.31 -26.81
N ASP A 4 43.93 -7.51 -26.23
CA ASP A 4 42.66 -8.13 -25.90
C ASP A 4 42.15 -7.40 -24.65
N GLY A 5 41.49 -6.25 -24.89
CA GLY A 5 40.93 -5.42 -23.84
C GLY A 5 39.84 -6.20 -23.12
N ASP A 6 40.02 -6.37 -21.81
CA ASP A 6 39.07 -7.04 -20.94
C ASP A 6 37.77 -6.22 -20.88
N TYR A 7 36.74 -6.65 -21.61
CA TYR A 7 35.44 -5.96 -21.64
C TYR A 7 34.62 -6.37 -20.42
N VAL A 8 34.57 -5.50 -19.40
CA VAL A 8 33.67 -5.68 -18.26
C VAL A 8 32.27 -5.21 -18.63
N VAL A 9 31.37 -6.15 -18.97
CA VAL A 9 29.94 -5.85 -19.13
C VAL A 9 29.32 -5.73 -17.74
N THR A 10 28.85 -4.52 -17.38
CA THR A 10 28.13 -4.28 -16.13
C THR A 10 26.63 -4.23 -16.39
N TYR A 11 25.86 -5.03 -15.66
CA TYR A 11 24.40 -4.98 -15.72
C TYR A 11 23.87 -3.67 -15.12
N VAL A 12 22.88 -3.07 -15.79
CA VAL A 12 22.16 -1.88 -15.29
C VAL A 12 20.67 -2.21 -15.20
N SER A 13 20.11 -2.11 -14.00
CA SER A 13 18.68 -2.38 -13.80
C SER A 13 17.82 -1.33 -14.52
N PRO A 14 16.75 -1.75 -15.24
CA PRO A 14 15.74 -0.82 -15.73
C PRO A 14 15.12 -0.02 -14.58
N LYS A 15 14.80 1.26 -14.83
CA LYS A 15 14.14 2.11 -13.84
C LYS A 15 12.62 2.05 -13.97
N ILE A 16 11.93 2.16 -12.85
CA ILE A 16 10.47 2.24 -12.77
C ILE A 16 10.03 3.37 -11.83
N ASP A 17 8.76 3.73 -11.92
CA ASP A 17 8.07 4.59 -10.98
C ASP A 17 7.11 3.75 -10.15
N ALA A 18 7.17 3.86 -8.82
CA ALA A 18 6.27 3.17 -7.90
C ALA A 18 5.30 4.15 -7.24
N THR A 19 4.01 3.92 -7.50
CA THR A 19 2.92 4.78 -7.04
C THR A 19 2.24 4.21 -5.80
N PHE A 20 2.10 5.04 -4.77
CA PHE A 20 1.50 4.71 -3.49
C PHE A 20 0.34 5.64 -3.16
N LYS A 21 -0.73 5.08 -2.59
CA LYS A 21 -1.94 5.84 -2.25
C LYS A 21 -1.98 6.19 -0.77
N LEU A 22 -2.58 7.33 -0.46
CA LEU A 22 -2.90 7.76 0.88
C LEU A 22 -4.43 7.89 1.00
N VAL A 23 -5.00 7.21 1.98
CA VAL A 23 -6.44 7.22 2.27
C VAL A 23 -6.64 7.79 3.66
N TYR A 24 -7.38 8.88 3.74
CA TYR A 24 -7.70 9.53 5.01
C TYR A 24 -9.15 9.23 5.41
N GLN A 25 -9.32 8.66 6.61
CA GLN A 25 -10.60 8.21 7.15
C GLN A 25 -10.98 9.03 8.39
N GLY A 26 -12.28 9.31 8.55
CA GLY A 26 -12.80 10.07 9.69
C GLY A 26 -12.55 11.58 9.62
N ILE A 27 -12.18 12.09 8.44
CA ILE A 27 -12.01 13.51 8.13
C ILE A 27 -13.37 14.06 7.63
N GLY A 28 -13.89 15.11 8.28
CA GLY A 28 -15.02 15.91 7.79
C GLY A 28 -14.58 16.96 6.75
N GLY A 29 -15.53 17.60 6.07
CA GLY A 29 -15.26 18.46 4.89
C GLY A 29 -14.14 19.50 5.07
N ASP A 30 -14.07 20.16 6.23
CA ASP A 30 -13.09 21.22 6.53
C ASP A 30 -11.94 20.75 7.44
N ASP A 31 -11.83 19.46 7.75
CA ASP A 31 -10.75 18.95 8.59
C ASP A 31 -9.39 19.01 7.85
N GLU A 32 -8.37 19.56 8.51
CA GLU A 32 -7.01 19.58 8.00
C GLU A 32 -6.43 18.15 7.95
N LYS A 33 -5.80 17.82 6.82
CA LYS A 33 -5.11 16.53 6.65
C LYS A 33 -3.77 16.56 7.39
N PRO A 34 -3.37 15.45 8.03
CA PRO A 34 -2.13 15.41 8.77
C PRO A 34 -0.91 15.43 7.84
N LYS A 35 0.21 15.91 8.36
CA LYS A 35 1.54 15.64 7.79
C LYS A 35 1.95 14.22 8.14
N VAL A 36 2.48 13.50 7.15
CA VAL A 36 2.84 12.09 7.27
C VAL A 36 4.21 11.90 6.66
N ASN A 37 5.12 11.30 7.43
CA ASN A 37 6.42 10.89 6.93
C ASN A 37 6.32 9.47 6.41
N ILE A 38 6.67 9.26 5.15
CA ILE A 38 6.68 7.94 4.50
C ILE A 38 8.07 7.60 3.99
N ARG A 39 8.35 6.31 3.87
CA ARG A 39 9.58 5.80 3.26
C ARG A 39 9.28 4.60 2.38
N LEU A 40 10.02 4.48 1.28
CA LEU A 40 9.95 3.32 0.40
C LEU A 40 10.56 2.11 1.12
N THR A 41 9.98 0.94 0.92
CA THR A 41 10.58 -0.33 1.34
C THR A 41 10.90 -1.16 0.11
N ARG A 42 12.04 -1.84 0.14
CA ARG A 42 12.51 -2.74 -0.91
C ARG A 42 12.75 -4.11 -0.29
N ASN A 43 12.04 -5.12 -0.78
CA ASN A 43 12.01 -6.47 -0.23
C ASN A 43 11.67 -6.52 1.27
N GLY A 44 10.79 -5.61 1.71
CA GLY A 44 10.37 -5.52 3.12
C GLY A 44 11.36 -4.80 4.05
N LEU A 45 12.45 -4.26 3.52
CA LEU A 45 13.41 -3.46 4.26
C LEU A 45 13.29 -1.99 3.88
N ALA A 46 13.54 -1.09 4.83
CA ALA A 46 13.64 0.34 4.59
C ALA A 46 14.61 0.67 3.44
N PHE A 47 14.22 1.58 2.54
CA PHE A 47 15.00 1.95 1.37
C PHE A 47 14.79 3.42 0.98
N GLY A 48 15.88 4.15 0.76
CA GLY A 48 15.85 5.56 0.39
C GLY A 48 15.50 6.50 1.55
N ASP A 49 15.24 7.75 1.19
CA ASP A 49 14.99 8.83 2.14
C ASP A 49 13.54 8.86 2.64
N VAL A 50 13.36 9.51 3.78
CA VAL A 50 12.04 9.82 4.32
C VAL A 50 11.47 11.02 3.60
N VAL A 51 10.22 10.92 3.17
CA VAL A 51 9.48 11.98 2.49
C VAL A 51 8.31 12.41 3.34
N THR A 52 8.13 13.72 3.53
CA THR A 52 6.94 14.26 4.17
C THR A 52 5.86 14.57 3.13
N VAL A 53 4.69 13.99 3.33
CA VAL A 53 3.46 14.22 2.57
C VAL A 53 2.52 15.05 3.45
N ASN A 54 1.87 16.06 2.88
CA ASN A 54 0.98 16.99 3.55
C ASN A 54 -0.38 17.06 2.85
N GLY A 55 -1.19 16.01 3.02
CA GLY A 55 -2.56 15.97 2.54
C GLY A 55 -2.74 15.51 1.10
N GLU A 56 -1.68 15.11 0.40
CA GLU A 56 -1.76 14.43 -0.88
C GLU A 56 -2.39 13.04 -0.72
N TYR A 57 -3.12 12.61 -1.75
CA TYR A 57 -3.75 11.28 -1.82
C TYR A 57 -2.87 10.24 -2.52
N GLU A 58 -1.76 10.67 -3.11
CA GLU A 58 -0.87 9.80 -3.88
C GLU A 58 0.55 10.35 -3.82
N TYR A 59 1.53 9.45 -3.80
CA TYR A 59 2.95 9.78 -3.89
C TYR A 59 3.66 8.78 -4.81
N ILE A 60 4.61 9.28 -5.62
CA ILE A 60 5.33 8.46 -6.60
C ILE A 60 6.83 8.50 -6.30
N PHE A 61 7.41 7.34 -6.01
CA PHE A 61 8.86 7.16 -5.97
C PHE A 61 9.36 6.88 -7.38
N LYS A 62 10.03 7.86 -7.99
CA LYS A 62 10.49 7.79 -9.37
C LYS A 62 11.89 7.22 -9.51
N GLY A 63 12.17 6.61 -10.66
CA GLY A 63 13.53 6.25 -11.05
C GLY A 63 14.21 5.19 -10.16
N ILE A 64 13.43 4.30 -9.55
CA ILE A 64 13.96 3.22 -8.71
C ILE A 64 14.28 1.99 -9.55
N ASP A 65 15.25 1.19 -9.11
CA ASP A 65 15.64 -0.04 -9.81
C ASP A 65 14.49 -1.05 -9.86
N LYS A 66 14.32 -1.75 -10.97
CA LYS A 66 13.28 -2.78 -11.09
C LYS A 66 13.73 -4.13 -10.54
N THR A 67 15.02 -4.41 -10.64
CA THR A 67 15.64 -5.72 -10.43
C THR A 67 16.97 -5.60 -9.71
N ASP A 68 17.40 -6.67 -9.06
CA ASP A 68 18.78 -6.81 -8.61
C ASP A 68 19.74 -7.17 -9.76
N GLU A 69 21.03 -7.31 -9.43
CA GLU A 69 22.11 -7.69 -10.35
C GLU A 69 21.91 -9.06 -11.01
N LYS A 70 21.02 -9.90 -10.47
CA LYS A 70 20.66 -11.23 -10.98
C LYS A 70 19.33 -11.22 -11.71
N GLU A 71 18.88 -10.03 -12.14
CA GLU A 71 17.61 -9.80 -12.84
C GLU A 71 16.35 -10.18 -12.02
N LYS A 72 16.47 -10.36 -10.71
CA LYS A 72 15.32 -10.69 -9.87
C LYS A 72 14.56 -9.42 -9.50
N LEU A 73 13.26 -9.42 -9.75
CA LEU A 73 12.37 -8.29 -9.44
C LEU A 73 12.39 -7.93 -7.95
N TYR A 74 12.53 -6.64 -7.67
CA TYR A 74 12.31 -6.10 -6.33
C TYR A 74 10.82 -6.05 -5.98
N LYS A 75 10.51 -6.34 -4.72
CA LYS A 75 9.18 -6.09 -4.16
C LYS A 75 9.18 -4.76 -3.42
N TYR A 76 8.45 -3.78 -3.92
CA TYR A 76 8.29 -2.49 -3.28
C TYR A 76 7.06 -2.42 -2.40
N GLY A 77 7.15 -1.59 -1.37
CA GLY A 77 6.06 -1.25 -0.45
C GLY A 77 6.33 0.13 0.18
N VAL A 78 5.42 0.62 1.01
CA VAL A 78 5.62 1.87 1.77
C VAL A 78 5.48 1.61 3.26
N GLU A 79 6.23 2.36 4.06
CA GLU A 79 6.06 2.42 5.50
C GLU A 79 5.83 3.86 5.96
N VAL A 80 5.15 4.02 7.10
CA VAL A 80 5.01 5.30 7.79
C VAL A 80 6.10 5.39 8.85
N VAL A 81 6.80 6.51 8.88
CA VAL A 81 7.94 6.76 9.76
C VAL A 81 7.51 7.69 10.89
N GLY A 82 7.52 7.17 12.11
CA GLY A 82 7.12 7.91 13.30
C GLY A 82 5.60 7.99 13.49
N GLU A 83 5.18 8.80 14.46
CA GLU A 83 3.76 8.99 14.76
C GLU A 83 3.12 10.02 13.84
N VAL A 84 1.86 9.78 13.47
CA VAL A 84 1.04 10.78 12.78
C VAL A 84 0.10 11.42 13.81
N THR A 85 0.29 12.72 14.06
CA THR A 85 -0.46 13.43 15.09
C THR A 85 -1.96 13.33 14.86
N GLY A 86 -2.68 12.74 15.82
CA GLY A 86 -4.14 12.60 15.76
C GLY A 86 -4.66 11.47 14.86
N TYR A 87 -3.80 10.61 14.31
CA TYR A 87 -4.21 9.49 13.44
C TYR A 87 -3.52 8.18 13.84
N ASP A 88 -4.20 7.07 13.57
CA ASP A 88 -3.61 5.74 13.49
C ASP A 88 -3.26 5.46 12.03
N ALA A 89 -2.02 5.01 11.78
CA ALA A 89 -1.53 4.70 10.45
C ALA A 89 -1.43 3.18 10.26
N THR A 90 -1.93 2.68 9.13
CA THR A 90 -1.82 1.27 8.74
C THR A 90 -1.44 1.14 7.27
N ILE A 91 -0.75 0.05 6.92
CA ILE A 91 -0.40 -0.26 5.53
C ILE A 91 -1.32 -1.38 5.04
N SER A 92 -1.85 -1.24 3.82
CA SER A 92 -2.68 -2.26 3.18
C SER A 92 -1.90 -3.56 2.98
N ALA A 93 -2.62 -4.68 2.85
CA ALA A 93 -2.01 -6.01 2.71
C ALA A 93 -1.14 -6.16 1.44
N ASP A 94 -1.39 -5.36 0.39
CA ASP A 94 -0.59 -5.32 -0.82
C ASP A 94 0.65 -4.41 -0.70
N GLY A 95 0.79 -3.65 0.39
CA GLY A 95 1.93 -2.77 0.65
C GLY A 95 1.88 -1.42 -0.05
N ASN A 96 0.80 -1.11 -0.79
CA ASN A 96 0.76 0.01 -1.72
C ASN A 96 -0.12 1.20 -1.26
N THR A 97 -0.84 1.05 -0.14
CA THR A 97 -1.73 2.08 0.38
C THR A 97 -1.45 2.34 1.86
N VAL A 98 -1.24 3.61 2.19
CA VAL A 98 -1.23 4.11 3.57
C VAL A 98 -2.66 4.51 3.93
N ILE A 99 -3.18 3.96 5.03
CA ILE A 99 -4.52 4.25 5.55
C ILE A 99 -4.35 4.98 6.88
N LEU A 100 -4.87 6.20 6.95
CA LEU A 100 -4.80 7.09 8.10
C LEU A 100 -6.19 7.27 8.68
N THR A 101 -6.39 6.81 9.90
CA THR A 101 -7.68 6.86 10.59
C THR A 101 -7.61 7.86 11.74
N LYS A 102 -8.46 8.89 11.73
CA LYS A 102 -8.48 9.91 12.78
C LYS A 102 -8.75 9.25 14.14
N LYS A 103 -7.86 9.49 15.11
CA LYS A 103 -8.04 9.05 16.50
C LYS A 103 -9.23 9.80 17.08
N ILE A 104 -10.22 9.05 17.56
CA ILE A 104 -11.38 9.62 18.24
C ILE A 104 -10.95 9.88 19.69
N GLU A 105 -11.12 11.11 20.17
CA GLU A 105 -10.87 11.42 21.58
C GLU A 105 -11.74 10.51 22.47
N LYS A 106 -11.11 9.82 23.44
CA LYS A 106 -11.82 9.04 24.47
C LYS A 106 -12.86 9.94 25.14
N GLY A 107 -14.14 9.72 24.82
CA GLY A 107 -15.27 10.47 25.39
C GLY A 107 -16.07 11.32 24.40
N LYS A 108 -15.63 11.49 23.15
CA LYS A 108 -16.45 12.12 22.08
C LYS A 108 -17.11 11.04 21.22
N ILE A 109 -18.43 10.91 21.36
CA ILE A 109 -19.28 10.13 20.45
C ILE A 109 -19.23 10.79 19.07
N LEU A 110 -18.92 10.02 18.02
CA LEU A 110 -18.88 10.53 16.65
C LEU A 110 -20.25 11.11 16.23
N PRO A 111 -20.31 12.34 15.66
CA PRO A 111 -21.49 12.77 14.93
C PRO A 111 -21.58 11.93 13.65
N TYR A 112 -22.51 11.01 13.71
CA TYR A 112 -22.96 10.18 12.61
C TYR A 112 -23.31 11.03 11.37
N ALA A 113 -22.58 10.86 10.26
CA ALA A 113 -22.94 11.43 8.96
C ALA A 113 -23.86 10.46 8.16
N GLY A 114 -25.08 10.25 8.71
CA GLY A 114 -26.32 9.84 8.02
C GLY A 114 -26.65 8.34 7.88
N PRO A 115 -27.95 7.92 7.76
CA PRO A 115 -29.23 8.30 8.42
C PRO A 115 -29.69 7.33 9.57
N LYS A 116 -29.95 7.90 10.76
CA LYS A 116 -30.23 7.29 12.09
C LYS A 116 -30.49 5.77 12.11
N THR A 117 -29.53 4.99 12.61
CA THR A 117 -29.63 3.80 13.51
C THR A 117 -28.54 2.76 13.21
N ASN A 118 -27.92 2.24 14.27
CA ASN A 118 -26.97 1.10 14.34
C ASN A 118 -25.46 1.44 14.34
N ILE A 119 -24.97 1.67 15.56
CA ILE A 119 -23.61 2.09 15.97
C ILE A 119 -22.69 0.85 16.08
N LEU A 120 -22.37 0.21 14.94
CA LEU A 120 -21.33 -0.84 14.92
C LEU A 120 -20.45 -0.88 13.66
N PHE A 121 -20.72 -0.04 12.67
CA PHE A 121 -20.09 -0.16 11.34
C PHE A 121 -18.79 0.65 11.13
N GLY A 122 -18.38 1.49 12.09
CA GLY A 122 -17.23 2.39 11.94
C GLY A 122 -15.85 1.71 11.85
N ILE A 123 -15.72 0.45 12.26
CA ILE A 123 -14.45 -0.30 12.27
C ILE A 123 -14.51 -1.51 11.31
N ALA A 124 -15.70 -1.87 10.81
CA ALA A 124 -15.91 -3.10 10.05
C ALA A 124 -15.38 -3.07 8.60
N LEU A 125 -15.09 -1.90 8.02
CA LEU A 125 -14.70 -1.81 6.60
C LEU A 125 -13.29 -2.35 6.32
N ILE A 126 -12.36 -2.31 7.28
CA ILE A 126 -10.95 -2.67 7.03
C ILE A 126 -10.77 -4.19 6.92
N VAL A 127 -11.46 -4.98 7.76
CA VAL A 127 -11.45 -6.44 7.63
C VAL A 127 -12.12 -6.85 6.32
N ILE A 128 -13.20 -6.18 5.90
CA ILE A 128 -13.96 -6.55 4.70
C ILE A 128 -13.16 -6.29 3.41
N ILE A 129 -12.34 -5.23 3.28
CA ILE A 129 -11.58 -5.00 2.04
C ILE A 129 -10.48 -6.07 1.86
N GLY A 130 -9.70 -6.37 2.91
CA GLY A 130 -8.70 -7.43 2.87
C GLY A 130 -9.31 -8.82 2.70
N TYR A 131 -10.41 -9.13 3.40
CA TYR A 131 -11.16 -10.38 3.19
C TYR A 131 -11.80 -10.44 1.80
N ALA A 132 -12.36 -9.36 1.27
CA ALA A 132 -13.02 -9.34 -0.04
C ALA A 132 -12.04 -9.66 -1.15
N VAL A 133 -10.82 -9.09 -1.13
CA VAL A 133 -9.76 -9.42 -2.09
C VAL A 133 -9.36 -10.90 -1.98
N LYS A 134 -9.15 -11.42 -0.76
CA LYS A 134 -8.82 -12.83 -0.53
C LYS A 134 -9.94 -13.78 -0.97
N VAL A 135 -11.20 -13.47 -0.66
CA VAL A 135 -12.39 -14.24 -1.02
C VAL A 135 -12.62 -14.23 -2.53
N PHE A 136 -12.48 -13.08 -3.20
CA PHE A 136 -12.63 -12.96 -4.64
C PHE A 136 -11.61 -13.81 -5.41
N ASN A 137 -10.35 -13.78 -4.98
CA ASN A 137 -9.30 -14.63 -5.56
C ASN A 137 -9.58 -16.13 -5.34
N ASN A 138 -10.08 -16.52 -4.16
CA ASN A 138 -10.47 -17.91 -3.90
C ASN A 138 -11.71 -18.36 -4.70
N GLN A 139 -12.69 -17.48 -4.94
CA GLN A 139 -13.86 -17.81 -5.77
C GLN A 139 -13.49 -18.06 -7.23
N ARG A 140 -12.57 -17.27 -7.82
CA ARG A 140 -12.03 -17.56 -9.17
C ARG A 140 -11.39 -18.94 -9.27
N ARG A 141 -10.60 -19.33 -8.26
CA ARG A 141 -9.97 -20.67 -8.20
C ARG A 141 -11.02 -21.79 -8.16
N MET A 142 -12.06 -21.66 -7.35
CA MET A 142 -13.13 -22.65 -7.28
C MET A 142 -13.94 -22.75 -8.58
N ASN A 143 -14.21 -21.63 -9.24
CA ASN A 143 -14.93 -21.63 -10.53
C ASN A 143 -14.12 -22.34 -11.62
N ASN A 144 -12.80 -22.18 -11.62
CA ASN A 144 -11.91 -22.91 -12.52
C ASN A 144 -11.85 -24.41 -12.17
N ILE A 145 -11.80 -24.78 -10.89
CA ILE A 145 -11.82 -26.19 -10.44
C ILE A 145 -13.16 -26.87 -10.77
N LYS A 146 -14.30 -26.16 -10.62
CA LYS A 146 -15.62 -26.66 -11.01
C LYS A 146 -15.73 -26.86 -12.52
N LYS A 147 -15.15 -25.95 -13.33
CA LYS A 147 -15.03 -26.14 -14.79
C LYS A 147 -14.22 -27.39 -15.15
N ILE A 148 -13.12 -27.66 -14.45
CA ILE A 148 -12.28 -28.85 -14.71
C ILE A 148 -12.96 -30.15 -14.24
N LYS A 149 -13.67 -30.14 -13.11
CA LYS A 149 -14.44 -31.31 -12.62
C LYS A 149 -15.69 -31.60 -13.47
N GLY A 150 -16.28 -30.59 -14.12
CA GLY A 150 -17.41 -30.75 -15.04
C GLY A 150 -17.05 -31.35 -16.40
N ILE A 151 -15.76 -31.57 -16.69
CA ILE A 151 -15.28 -32.20 -17.94
C ILE A 151 -15.08 -33.73 -17.77
N LYS A 152 -15.36 -34.30 -16.59
CA LYS A 152 -15.33 -35.75 -16.33
C LYS A 152 -16.73 -36.37 -16.16
N ARG A 153 -17.66 -36.07 -17.07
CA ARG A 153 -18.84 -36.91 -17.26
C ARG A 153 -19.10 -37.13 -18.73
#